data_AF-A0A143XQW7-F1
#
_entry.id   AF-A0A143XQW7-F1
#
_cell.length_a   1.000
_cell.length_b   1.000
_cell.length_c   1.000
_cell.angle_alpha   90.00
_cell.angle_beta   90.00
_cell.angle_gamma   90.00
#
_symmetry.space_group_name_H-M   'P 1'
#
loop_
_entity.id
_entity.type
_entity.pdbx_description
1 polymer ?
#
loop_
_entity_poly.entity_id
_entity_poly.type
_entity_poly.pdbx_seq_one_letter_code
_entity_poly.pdbx_strand_id
1 'polypeptide(L)'
;MVAVLFTITLITSAGVGVVNRITEEPIARAKAAAVVEALNKVLPPFETTVTDSLTIDGLPITVYTATDAAGDVAGYAVQTATKNGFSGMIRMMVGFAPDGEVVNIDVLEQNETPGLGTKMADEDNPLLGSIRGKRLETMRLVDGRLAVVKDGGDVDALTAATISSRAYCDAVNRAWMAYRSVATGTVPTDVASGATDAASGATAASGENADHADEASGAANRTPDSVADRRGRVGDRTDIRDREAGSRIVNRNAREADGFAADKEPGARKGDGNE
;
A
#
# COMPACT_ATOMS: atom_id res chain seq x y z
N MET A 1 -37.51 38.21 9.81
CA MET A 1 -36.13 37.66 9.76
C MET A 1 -36.11 36.21 9.29
N VAL A 2 -36.83 35.27 9.93
CA VAL A 2 -36.84 33.84 9.56
C VAL A 2 -37.34 33.56 8.12
N ALA A 3 -38.44 34.17 7.70
CA ALA A 3 -39.00 33.96 6.36
C ALA A 3 -38.05 34.42 5.23
N VAL A 4 -37.32 35.51 5.45
CA VAL A 4 -36.35 36.03 4.47
C VAL A 4 -35.18 35.07 4.30
N LEU A 5 -34.63 34.55 5.40
CA LEU A 5 -33.56 33.56 5.35
C LEU A 5 -34.00 32.27 4.66
N PHE A 6 -35.21 31.77 4.96
CA PHE A 6 -35.74 30.57 4.33
C PHE A 6 -35.90 30.71 2.81
N THR A 7 -36.43 31.85 2.34
CA THR A 7 -36.59 32.08 0.90
C THR A 7 -35.24 32.13 0.19
N ILE A 8 -34.25 32.79 0.78
CA ILE A 8 -32.90 32.89 0.20
C ILE A 8 -32.22 31.51 0.16
N THR A 9 -32.31 30.72 1.24
CA THR A 9 -31.71 29.38 1.27
C THR A 9 -32.39 28.45 0.26
N LEU A 10 -33.72 28.51 0.15
CA LEU A 10 -34.48 27.70 -0.80
C LEU A 10 -34.08 28.00 -2.25
N ILE A 11 -34.00 29.29 -2.62
CA ILE A 11 -33.61 29.69 -3.97
C ILE A 11 -32.15 29.28 -4.25
N THR A 12 -31.25 29.49 -3.29
CA THR A 12 -29.83 29.15 -3.45
C THR A 12 -29.62 27.63 -3.59
N SER A 13 -30.24 26.82 -2.73
CA SER A 13 -30.15 25.35 -2.80
C SER A 13 -30.76 24.81 -4.11
N ALA A 14 -31.88 25.38 -4.56
CA ALA A 14 -32.46 25.01 -5.85
C ALA A 14 -31.54 25.36 -7.02
N GLY A 15 -30.94 26.56 -7.01
CA GLY A 15 -29.98 27.00 -8.03
C GLY A 15 -28.75 26.10 -8.10
N VAL A 16 -28.11 25.81 -6.95
CA VAL A 16 -26.94 24.90 -6.89
C VAL A 16 -27.31 23.49 -7.33
N GLY A 17 -28.50 22.99 -6.96
CA GLY A 17 -28.96 21.66 -7.36
C GLY A 17 -29.13 21.51 -8.87
N VAL A 18 -29.66 22.53 -9.55
CA VAL A 18 -29.79 22.55 -11.02
C VAL A 18 -28.41 22.59 -11.68
N VAL A 19 -27.51 23.46 -11.20
CA VAL A 19 -26.14 23.53 -11.73
C VAL A 19 -25.44 22.20 -11.59
N ASN A 20 -25.51 21.58 -10.40
CA ASN A 20 -24.87 20.29 -10.14
C ASN A 20 -25.33 19.21 -11.13
N ARG A 21 -26.65 19.09 -11.37
CA ARG A 21 -27.18 18.12 -12.35
C ARG A 21 -26.69 18.36 -13.78
N ILE A 22 -26.54 19.62 -14.19
CA ILE A 22 -26.02 19.95 -15.52
C ILE A 22 -24.52 19.63 -15.63
N THR A 23 -23.76 19.81 -14.54
CA THR A 23 -22.31 19.55 -14.51
C THR A 23 -21.93 18.09 -14.28
N GLU A 24 -22.81 17.27 -13.71
CA GLU A 24 -22.54 15.85 -13.43
C GLU A 24 -22.13 15.07 -14.68
N GLU A 25 -22.85 15.25 -15.79
CA GLU A 25 -22.56 14.52 -17.04
C GLU A 25 -21.20 14.92 -17.67
N PRO A 26 -20.87 16.22 -17.86
CA PRO A 26 -19.53 16.63 -18.27
C PRO A 26 -18.40 16.10 -17.36
N ILE A 27 -18.59 16.14 -16.04
CA ILE A 27 -17.59 15.65 -15.08
C ILE A 27 -17.40 14.13 -15.23
N ALA A 28 -18.49 13.38 -15.36
CA ALA A 28 -18.42 11.93 -15.58
C ALA A 28 -17.69 11.59 -16.88
N ARG A 29 -17.96 12.31 -17.97
CA ARG A 29 -17.26 12.14 -19.25
C ARG A 29 -15.78 12.48 -19.14
N ALA A 30 -15.42 13.57 -18.45
CA ALA A 30 -14.03 13.94 -18.22
C ALA A 30 -13.28 12.89 -17.41
N LYS A 31 -13.91 12.34 -16.35
CA LYS A 31 -13.34 11.24 -15.55
C LYS A 31 -13.14 9.97 -16.37
N ALA A 32 -14.12 9.61 -17.21
CA ALA A 32 -13.98 8.45 -18.10
C ALA A 32 -12.86 8.64 -19.13
N ALA A 33 -12.75 9.83 -19.73
CA ALA A 33 -11.68 10.17 -20.65
C ALA A 33 -10.29 10.11 -19.98
N ALA A 34 -10.17 10.63 -18.75
CA ALA A 34 -8.93 10.57 -17.98
C ALA A 34 -8.51 9.12 -17.67
N VAL A 35 -9.46 8.21 -17.42
CA VAL A 35 -9.15 6.78 -17.24
C VAL A 35 -8.60 6.18 -18.53
N VAL A 36 -9.20 6.46 -19.68
CA VAL A 36 -8.71 5.97 -20.98
C VAL A 36 -7.33 6.53 -21.30
N GLU A 37 -7.09 7.81 -21.03
CA GLU A 37 -5.78 8.43 -21.20
C GLU A 37 -4.73 7.79 -20.27
N ALA A 38 -5.09 7.57 -19.01
CA ALA A 38 -4.21 6.92 -18.03
C ALA A 38 -3.85 5.49 -18.44
N LEU A 39 -4.79 4.71 -18.97
CA LEU A 39 -4.51 3.37 -19.49
C LEU A 39 -3.41 3.41 -20.56
N ASN A 40 -3.48 4.36 -21.49
CA ASN A 40 -2.45 4.52 -22.54
C ASN A 40 -1.10 5.03 -22.00
N LYS A 41 -1.09 5.75 -20.87
CA LYS A 41 0.15 6.22 -20.22
C LYS A 41 0.84 5.14 -19.38
N VAL A 42 0.05 4.24 -18.79
CA VAL A 42 0.54 3.26 -17.81
C VAL A 42 0.77 1.87 -18.37
N LEU A 43 0.19 1.56 -19.52
CA LEU A 43 0.36 0.28 -20.19
C LEU A 43 1.22 0.42 -21.45
N PRO A 44 1.98 -0.63 -21.82
CA PRO A 44 2.49 -0.81 -23.18
C PRO A 44 1.35 -0.86 -24.20
N PRO A 45 1.63 -0.76 -25.51
CA PRO A 45 0.60 -0.88 -26.55
C PRO A 45 -0.28 -2.13 -26.37
N PHE A 46 -1.60 -1.94 -26.31
CA PHE A 46 -2.59 -2.99 -26.09
C PHE A 46 -3.78 -2.83 -27.04
N GLU A 47 -4.51 -3.92 -27.28
CA GLU A 47 -5.69 -3.94 -28.17
C GLU A 47 -7.00 -3.96 -27.38
N THR A 48 -7.09 -4.80 -26.35
CA THR A 48 -8.28 -4.92 -25.51
C THR A 48 -7.93 -4.97 -24.04
N THR A 49 -8.90 -4.57 -23.21
CA THR A 49 -8.81 -4.64 -21.75
C THR A 49 -10.00 -5.39 -21.20
N VAL A 50 -9.75 -6.28 -20.24
CA VAL A 50 -10.77 -6.95 -19.43
C VAL A 50 -10.75 -6.33 -18.04
N THR A 51 -11.93 -6.01 -17.50
CA THR A 51 -12.06 -5.30 -16.23
C THR A 51 -12.54 -6.22 -15.12
N ASP A 52 -11.78 -6.26 -14.03
CA ASP A 52 -12.14 -6.89 -12.77
C ASP A 52 -12.33 -5.83 -11.67
N SER A 53 -13.35 -6.00 -10.84
CA SER A 53 -13.65 -5.08 -9.73
C SER A 53 -13.44 -5.79 -8.40
N LEU A 54 -12.61 -5.19 -7.56
CA LEU A 54 -12.29 -5.66 -6.21
C LEU A 54 -12.61 -4.57 -5.20
N THR A 55 -12.67 -4.96 -3.93
CA THR A 55 -12.78 -4.02 -2.81
C THR A 55 -11.69 -4.35 -1.80
N ILE A 56 -10.83 -3.37 -1.51
CA ILE A 56 -9.76 -3.49 -0.50
C ILE A 56 -9.94 -2.38 0.53
N ASP A 57 -10.02 -2.74 1.81
CA ASP A 57 -10.37 -1.84 2.93
C ASP A 57 -11.61 -0.96 2.69
N GLY A 58 -12.64 -1.52 2.03
CA GLY A 58 -13.88 -0.79 1.72
C GLY A 58 -13.72 0.29 0.65
N LEU A 59 -12.62 0.30 -0.10
CA LEU A 59 -12.42 1.14 -1.28
C LEU A 59 -12.49 0.27 -2.55
N PRO A 60 -13.28 0.69 -3.56
CA PRO A 60 -13.33 -0.02 -4.83
C PRO A 60 -12.01 0.15 -5.58
N ILE A 61 -11.49 -0.97 -6.07
CA ILE A 61 -10.31 -1.05 -6.92
C ILE A 61 -10.72 -1.74 -8.21
N THR A 62 -10.27 -1.20 -9.35
CA THR A 62 -10.58 -1.75 -10.66
C THR A 62 -9.29 -2.15 -11.33
N VAL A 63 -9.20 -3.41 -11.75
CA VAL A 63 -8.06 -3.98 -12.45
C VAL A 63 -8.42 -4.13 -13.92
N TYR A 64 -7.56 -3.65 -14.79
CA TYR A 64 -7.67 -3.75 -16.24
C TYR A 64 -6.55 -4.66 -16.73
N THR A 65 -6.90 -5.86 -17.16
CA THR A 65 -5.97 -6.81 -17.78
C THR A 65 -5.89 -6.48 -19.26
N ALA A 66 -4.74 -6.00 -19.72
CA ALA A 66 -4.52 -5.59 -21.10
C ALA A 66 -3.92 -6.75 -21.91
N THR A 67 -4.46 -7.00 -23.10
CA THR A 67 -3.92 -8.00 -24.01
C THR A 67 -3.46 -7.35 -25.31
N ASP A 68 -2.40 -7.92 -25.90
CA ASP A 68 -1.88 -7.48 -27.19
C ASP A 68 -2.67 -8.06 -28.37
N ALA A 69 -2.21 -7.77 -29.59
CA ALA A 69 -2.80 -8.26 -30.82
C ALA A 69 -2.63 -9.77 -31.04
N ALA A 70 -1.68 -10.41 -30.35
CA ALA A 70 -1.50 -11.85 -30.36
C ALA A 70 -2.44 -12.58 -29.37
N GLY A 71 -3.07 -11.82 -28.46
CA GLY A 71 -3.92 -12.34 -27.39
C GLY A 71 -3.17 -12.66 -26.11
N ASP A 72 -1.88 -12.30 -26.03
CA ASP A 72 -1.05 -12.46 -24.84
C ASP A 72 -1.27 -11.28 -23.89
N VAL A 73 -1.06 -11.51 -22.58
CA VAL A 73 -1.19 -10.45 -21.58
C VAL A 73 -0.03 -9.46 -21.72
N ALA A 74 -0.35 -8.24 -22.13
CA ALA A 74 0.60 -7.14 -22.29
C ALA A 74 0.94 -6.47 -20.94
N GLY A 75 -0.01 -6.45 -20.01
CA GLY A 75 0.16 -5.85 -18.68
C GLY A 75 -1.15 -5.69 -17.93
N TYR A 76 -1.07 -5.08 -16.75
CA TYR A 76 -2.20 -4.85 -15.86
C TYR A 76 -2.20 -3.40 -15.40
N ALA A 77 -3.32 -2.70 -15.55
CA ALA A 77 -3.50 -1.38 -14.99
C ALA A 77 -4.47 -1.45 -13.82
N VAL A 78 -4.09 -0.90 -12.67
CA VAL A 78 -4.89 -0.97 -11.46
C VAL A 78 -5.29 0.43 -11.02
N GLN A 79 -6.57 0.72 -11.12
CA GLN A 79 -7.16 1.94 -10.62
C GLN A 79 -7.41 1.79 -9.13
N THR A 80 -6.66 2.55 -8.34
CA THR A 80 -6.67 2.50 -6.88
C THR A 80 -7.02 3.87 -6.31
N ALA A 81 -7.43 3.88 -5.05
CA ALA A 81 -7.69 5.09 -4.30
C ALA A 81 -7.19 4.96 -2.86
N THR A 82 -6.82 6.10 -2.27
CA THR A 82 -6.55 6.21 -0.85
C THR A 82 -7.26 7.42 -0.26
N LYS A 83 -7.70 7.30 1.00
CA LYS A 83 -8.26 8.41 1.79
C LYS A 83 -7.19 9.12 2.63
N ASN A 84 -5.95 8.64 2.59
CA ASN A 84 -4.86 9.09 3.46
C ASN A 84 -4.09 10.31 2.90
N GLY A 85 -4.60 10.95 1.85
CA GLY A 85 -4.04 12.21 1.34
C GLY A 85 -4.14 13.33 2.38
N PHE A 86 -3.29 14.35 2.25
CA PHE A 86 -3.27 15.47 3.19
C PHE A 86 -4.58 16.28 3.13
N SER A 87 -5.14 16.44 1.94
CA SER A 87 -6.32 17.26 1.68
C SER A 87 -7.52 16.47 1.17
N GLY A 88 -7.46 15.13 1.22
CA GLY A 88 -8.58 14.26 0.86
C GLY A 88 -8.17 13.03 0.08
N MET A 89 -9.09 12.56 -0.76
CA MET A 89 -8.90 11.34 -1.53
C MET A 89 -7.94 11.56 -2.69
N ILE A 90 -7.06 10.59 -2.90
CA ILE A 90 -6.18 10.51 -4.08
C ILE A 90 -6.62 9.27 -4.86
N ARG A 91 -6.83 9.42 -6.17
CA ARG A 91 -7.05 8.32 -7.12
C ARG A 91 -5.93 8.30 -8.12
N MET A 92 -5.43 7.10 -8.42
CA MET A 92 -4.37 6.90 -9.39
C MET A 92 -4.55 5.58 -10.12
N MET A 93 -3.93 5.49 -11.28
CA MET A 93 -3.79 4.28 -12.08
C MET A 93 -2.34 3.83 -11.99
N VAL A 94 -2.11 2.58 -11.59
CA VAL A 94 -0.78 1.98 -11.51
C VAL A 94 -0.66 0.91 -12.59
N GLY A 95 0.31 1.05 -13.48
CA GLY A 95 0.61 0.06 -14.52
C GLY A 95 1.67 -0.94 -14.06
N PHE A 96 1.37 -2.21 -14.21
CA PHE A 96 2.26 -3.33 -13.96
C PHE A 96 2.52 -4.11 -15.24
N ALA A 97 3.78 -4.49 -15.45
CA ALA A 97 4.14 -5.46 -16.45
C ALA A 97 3.70 -6.88 -15.99
N PRO A 98 3.63 -7.87 -16.90
CA PRO A 98 3.21 -9.23 -16.56
C PRO A 98 4.08 -9.92 -15.49
N ASP A 99 5.31 -9.45 -15.27
CA ASP A 99 6.24 -9.95 -14.25
C ASP A 99 6.16 -9.20 -12.90
N GLY A 100 5.27 -8.21 -12.80
CA GLY A 100 5.06 -7.38 -11.62
C GLY A 100 5.98 -6.16 -11.51
N GLU A 101 6.72 -5.81 -12.55
CA GLU A 101 7.45 -4.52 -12.62
C GLU A 101 6.48 -3.35 -12.76
N VAL A 102 6.73 -2.23 -12.08
CA VAL A 102 5.93 -1.00 -12.25
C VAL A 102 6.37 -0.26 -13.51
N VAL A 103 5.49 -0.22 -14.50
CA VAL A 103 5.74 0.45 -15.79
C VAL A 103 5.62 1.96 -15.64
N ASN A 104 4.49 2.41 -15.08
CA ASN A 104 4.22 3.82 -14.85
C ASN A 104 3.07 4.00 -13.84
N ILE A 105 2.89 5.23 -13.33
CA ILE A 105 1.77 5.60 -12.46
C ILE A 105 1.23 6.95 -12.92
N ASP A 106 -0.09 7.03 -13.11
CA ASP A 106 -0.79 8.26 -13.48
C ASP A 106 -1.79 8.66 -12.39
N VAL A 107 -1.74 9.92 -11.94
CA VAL A 107 -2.61 10.43 -10.87
C VAL A 107 -3.88 11.03 -11.49
N LEU A 108 -5.02 10.37 -11.25
CA LEU A 108 -6.32 10.70 -11.87
C LEU A 108 -7.05 11.83 -11.14
N GLU A 109 -6.98 11.84 -9.81
CA GLU A 109 -7.71 12.79 -8.96
C GLU A 109 -6.89 13.04 -7.70
N GLN A 110 -6.66 14.31 -7.35
CA GLN A 110 -5.98 14.71 -6.12
C GLN A 110 -6.50 16.07 -5.67
N ASN A 111 -6.52 16.30 -4.35
CA ASN A 111 -6.87 17.59 -3.74
C ASN A 111 -5.71 18.19 -2.92
N GLU A 112 -4.49 17.71 -3.14
CA GLU A 112 -3.29 18.05 -2.37
C GLU A 112 -2.91 19.54 -2.44
N THR A 113 -2.07 19.98 -1.50
CA THR A 113 -1.62 21.38 -1.43
C THR A 113 -0.88 21.80 -2.71
N PRO A 114 -1.36 22.83 -3.42
CA PRO A 114 -0.73 23.30 -4.66
C PRO A 114 0.75 23.63 -4.49
N GLY A 115 1.59 23.11 -5.38
CA GLY A 115 3.03 23.35 -5.39
C GLY A 115 3.85 22.49 -4.42
N LEU A 116 3.19 21.70 -3.57
CA LEU A 116 3.81 20.75 -2.65
C LEU A 116 3.42 19.31 -3.02
N GLY A 117 2.23 18.88 -2.57
CA GLY A 117 1.75 17.51 -2.77
C GLY A 117 1.28 17.28 -4.21
N THR A 118 0.79 18.31 -4.90
CA THR A 118 0.33 18.20 -6.29
C THR A 118 1.40 17.70 -7.27
N LYS A 119 2.67 17.85 -6.90
CA LYS A 119 3.84 17.38 -7.67
C LYS A 119 3.91 15.85 -7.82
N MET A 120 3.11 15.09 -7.07
CA MET A 120 3.03 13.63 -7.28
C MET A 120 2.47 13.26 -8.67
N ALA A 121 1.78 14.19 -9.34
CA ALA A 121 1.25 13.99 -10.68
C ALA A 121 2.25 14.37 -11.79
N ASP A 122 3.42 14.93 -11.45
CA ASP A 122 4.44 15.30 -12.43
C ASP A 122 5.17 14.04 -12.93
N GLU A 123 5.52 13.95 -14.21
CA GLU A 123 6.15 12.75 -14.79
C GLU A 123 7.53 12.43 -14.19
N ASP A 124 8.27 13.46 -13.75
CA ASP A 124 9.62 13.34 -13.18
C ASP A 124 9.63 13.44 -11.65
N ASN A 125 8.51 13.13 -11.00
CA ASN A 125 8.42 13.22 -9.55
C ASN A 125 9.30 12.14 -8.86
N PRO A 126 9.87 12.44 -7.68
CA PRO A 126 10.77 11.51 -6.99
C PRO A 126 10.09 10.20 -6.56
N LEU A 127 8.77 10.22 -6.27
CA LEU A 127 8.05 9.01 -5.87
C LEU A 127 8.05 8.01 -7.03
N LEU A 128 7.61 8.45 -8.21
CA LEU A 128 7.61 7.63 -9.42
C LEU A 128 9.03 7.22 -9.81
N GLY A 129 9.99 8.14 -9.75
CA GLY A 129 11.40 7.86 -10.05
C GLY A 129 12.00 6.74 -9.18
N SER A 130 11.57 6.58 -7.92
CA SER A 130 12.05 5.51 -7.05
C SER A 130 11.44 4.14 -7.35
N ILE A 131 10.25 4.09 -7.95
CA ILE A 131 9.42 2.86 -8.10
C ILE A 131 9.38 2.37 -9.56
N ARG A 132 9.43 3.30 -10.53
CA ARG A 132 9.36 2.99 -11.96
C ARG A 132 10.51 2.06 -12.36
N GLY A 133 10.19 1.03 -13.14
CA GLY A 133 11.16 0.05 -13.59
C GLY A 133 11.61 -0.93 -12.52
N LYS A 134 10.93 -0.96 -11.36
CA LYS A 134 11.27 -1.88 -10.26
C LYS A 134 10.11 -2.81 -9.96
N ARG A 135 10.47 -4.00 -9.48
CA ARG A 135 9.54 -4.98 -8.94
C ARG A 135 9.36 -4.72 -7.46
N LEU A 136 8.12 -4.55 -6.99
CA LEU A 136 7.85 -4.21 -5.58
C LEU A 136 8.44 -5.21 -4.60
N GLU A 137 8.51 -6.49 -4.98
CA GLU A 137 9.08 -7.58 -4.17
C GLU A 137 10.59 -7.41 -3.92
N THR A 138 11.29 -6.70 -4.80
CA THR A 138 12.75 -6.48 -4.70
C THR A 138 13.11 -5.22 -3.93
N MET A 139 12.11 -4.37 -3.64
CA MET A 139 12.32 -3.14 -2.89
C MET A 139 12.35 -3.42 -1.39
N ARG A 140 12.97 -2.53 -0.62
CA ARG A 140 12.90 -2.57 0.84
C ARG A 140 11.51 -2.19 1.31
N LEU A 141 10.80 -3.19 1.82
CA LEU A 141 9.48 -3.07 2.38
C LEU A 141 9.56 -2.89 3.90
N VAL A 142 8.69 -2.06 4.46
CA VAL A 142 8.47 -1.91 5.89
C VAL A 142 7.15 -2.60 6.21
N ASP A 143 7.17 -3.60 7.09
CA ASP A 143 6.01 -4.44 7.41
C ASP A 143 5.34 -5.06 6.16
N GLY A 144 6.15 -5.43 5.16
CA GLY A 144 5.67 -5.99 3.89
C GLY A 144 5.01 -4.97 2.95
N ARG A 145 5.15 -3.67 3.21
CA ARG A 145 4.57 -2.58 2.42
C ARG A 145 5.63 -1.62 1.92
N LEU A 146 5.38 -1.04 0.74
CA LEU A 146 6.17 0.06 0.20
C LEU A 146 6.06 1.26 1.14
N ALA A 147 7.21 1.84 1.49
CA ALA A 147 7.29 2.97 2.40
C ALA A 147 8.32 3.98 1.89
N VAL A 148 8.18 5.22 2.36
CA VAL A 148 9.16 6.27 2.05
C VAL A 148 10.47 6.05 2.81
N VAL A 149 11.57 6.59 2.29
CA VAL A 149 12.91 6.51 2.92
C VAL A 149 12.90 6.97 4.37
N LYS A 150 12.12 8.02 4.68
CA LYS A 150 11.99 8.55 6.04
C LYS A 150 11.37 7.55 7.04
N ASP A 151 10.60 6.59 6.54
CA ASP A 151 9.96 5.53 7.33
C ASP A 151 10.72 4.21 7.22
N GLY A 152 11.88 4.19 6.55
CA GLY A 152 12.75 3.01 6.42
C GLY A 152 12.60 2.23 5.12
N GLY A 153 11.77 2.69 4.17
CA GLY A 153 11.61 2.07 2.84
C GLY A 153 12.55 2.64 1.78
N ASP A 154 12.23 2.42 0.51
CA ASP A 154 13.07 2.80 -0.65
C ASP A 154 12.48 3.92 -1.53
N VAL A 155 11.34 4.50 -1.16
CA VAL A 155 10.68 5.53 -1.96
C VAL A 155 11.07 6.94 -1.51
N ASP A 156 11.53 7.77 -2.42
CA ASP A 156 11.87 9.16 -2.14
C ASP A 156 10.60 9.99 -1.93
N ALA A 157 10.55 10.74 -0.83
CA ALA A 157 9.40 11.58 -0.52
C ALA A 157 9.46 12.93 -1.22
N LEU A 158 8.30 13.50 -1.54
CA LEU A 158 8.18 14.89 -1.97
C LEU A 158 8.60 15.83 -0.83
N THR A 159 9.44 16.81 -1.17
CA THR A 159 9.90 17.82 -0.22
C THR A 159 8.71 18.57 0.39
N ALA A 160 8.67 18.63 1.73
CA ALA A 160 7.59 19.25 2.51
C ALA A 160 6.18 18.66 2.28
N ALA A 161 6.05 17.48 1.64
CA ALA A 161 4.77 16.80 1.42
C ALA A 161 4.83 15.32 1.82
N THR A 162 5.31 15.04 3.05
CA THR A 162 5.49 13.66 3.55
C THR A 162 4.17 12.91 3.72
N ILE A 163 3.07 13.58 4.12
CA ILE A 163 1.76 12.93 4.25
C ILE A 163 1.26 12.45 2.88
N SER A 164 1.31 13.33 1.88
CA SER A 164 0.97 13.02 0.48
C SER A 164 1.85 11.90 -0.09
N SER A 165 3.14 11.89 0.26
CA SER A 165 4.09 10.84 -0.16
C SER A 165 3.74 9.47 0.42
N ARG A 166 3.36 9.42 1.70
CA ARG A 166 2.91 8.17 2.35
C ARG A 166 1.60 7.67 1.77
N ALA A 167 0.67 8.59 1.48
CA ALA A 167 -0.59 8.26 0.83
C ALA A 167 -0.36 7.65 -0.57
N TYR A 168 0.61 8.19 -1.32
CA TYR A 168 1.01 7.63 -2.60
C TYR A 168 1.50 6.18 -2.46
N CYS A 169 2.41 5.91 -1.53
CA CYS A 169 2.87 4.55 -1.27
C CYS A 169 1.73 3.61 -0.84
N ASP A 170 0.79 4.09 0.00
CA ASP A 170 -0.40 3.32 0.41
C ASP A 170 -1.28 2.94 -0.79
N ALA A 171 -1.54 3.89 -1.70
CA ALA A 171 -2.29 3.62 -2.91
C ALA A 171 -1.61 2.59 -3.82
N VAL A 172 -0.28 2.69 -4.00
CA VAL A 172 0.52 1.73 -4.76
C VAL A 172 0.51 0.34 -4.12
N ASN A 173 0.59 0.24 -2.79
CA ASN A 173 0.49 -1.03 -2.08
C ASN A 173 -0.88 -1.71 -2.31
N ARG A 174 -1.97 -0.94 -2.27
CA ARG A 174 -3.32 -1.43 -2.58
C ARG A 174 -3.40 -1.94 -4.02
N ALA A 175 -2.83 -1.19 -4.95
CA ALA A 175 -2.77 -1.59 -6.35
C ALA A 175 -1.99 -2.91 -6.54
N TRP A 176 -0.88 -3.05 -5.83
CA TRP A 176 -0.06 -4.27 -5.83
C TRP A 176 -0.81 -5.49 -5.32
N MET A 177 -1.56 -5.36 -4.21
CA MET A 177 -2.38 -6.45 -3.68
C MET A 177 -3.46 -6.88 -4.68
N ALA A 178 -4.13 -5.92 -5.32
CA ALA A 178 -5.13 -6.20 -6.33
C ALA A 178 -4.52 -6.86 -7.59
N TYR A 179 -3.38 -6.35 -8.08
CA TYR A 179 -2.62 -6.97 -9.16
C TYR A 179 -2.30 -8.43 -8.84
N ARG A 180 -1.71 -8.70 -7.68
CA ARG A 180 -1.38 -10.08 -7.28
C ARG A 180 -2.61 -10.97 -7.25
N SER A 181 -3.74 -10.46 -6.78
CA SER A 181 -4.97 -11.26 -6.72
C SER A 181 -5.51 -11.67 -8.08
N VAL A 182 -5.42 -10.79 -9.08
CA VAL A 182 -5.90 -11.06 -10.44
C VAL A 182 -4.85 -11.85 -11.23
N ALA A 183 -3.59 -11.45 -11.18
CA ALA A 183 -2.52 -12.05 -11.98
C ALA A 183 -2.07 -13.44 -11.48
N THR A 184 -2.11 -13.69 -10.17
CA THR A 184 -1.63 -14.96 -9.58
C THR A 184 -2.73 -15.81 -8.94
N GLY A 185 -3.97 -15.32 -8.91
CA GLY A 185 -5.11 -16.03 -8.33
C GLY A 185 -5.08 -16.19 -6.80
N THR A 186 -4.11 -15.60 -6.09
CA THR A 186 -4.08 -15.59 -4.62
C THR A 186 -4.94 -14.47 -4.04
N VAL A 187 -5.94 -14.82 -3.22
CA VAL A 187 -6.82 -13.86 -2.54
C VAL A 187 -6.01 -12.85 -1.71
N PRO A 188 -6.36 -11.54 -1.71
CA PRO A 188 -5.66 -10.55 -0.89
C PRO A 188 -5.71 -10.96 0.59
N THR A 189 -4.55 -11.22 1.19
CA THR A 189 -4.46 -11.37 2.65
C THR A 189 -4.24 -9.99 3.25
N ASP A 190 -5.28 -9.43 3.86
CA ASP A 190 -5.16 -8.20 4.64
C ASP A 190 -4.21 -8.42 5.83
N VAL A 191 -2.97 -7.95 5.72
CA VAL A 191 -1.99 -7.97 6.84
C VAL A 191 -2.38 -7.03 8.01
N ALA A 192 -3.61 -6.50 8.01
CA ALA A 192 -4.15 -5.67 9.08
C ALA A 192 -5.10 -6.42 10.03
N SER A 193 -5.30 -7.72 9.88
CA SER A 193 -6.04 -8.51 10.88
C SER A 193 -5.39 -9.86 11.08
N GLY A 194 -4.69 -9.99 12.21
CA GLY A 194 -4.18 -11.25 12.75
C GLY A 194 -5.30 -12.16 13.25
N ALA A 195 -6.24 -12.53 12.37
CA ALA A 195 -7.24 -13.56 12.64
C ALA A 195 -7.00 -14.71 11.66
N THR A 196 -6.17 -15.66 12.10
CA THR A 196 -6.13 -17.01 11.52
C THR A 196 -7.43 -17.72 11.90
N ASP A 197 -8.31 -17.95 10.94
CA ASP A 197 -9.27 -19.04 11.02
C ASP A 197 -8.87 -20.14 10.04
N ALA A 198 -8.13 -21.10 10.60
CA ALA A 198 -7.99 -22.42 10.03
C ALA A 198 -9.33 -23.16 10.17
N ALA A 199 -10.03 -23.39 9.07
CA ALA A 199 -10.79 -24.63 8.81
C ALA A 199 -11.65 -24.48 7.56
N SER A 200 -11.37 -25.30 6.55
CA SER A 200 -12.32 -26.16 5.81
C SER A 200 -11.87 -26.40 4.35
N GLY A 201 -10.76 -27.10 4.21
CA GLY A 201 -10.48 -27.88 3.01
C GLY A 201 -10.86 -29.34 3.25
N ALA A 202 -11.94 -29.81 2.62
CA ALA A 202 -12.12 -31.21 2.26
C ALA A 202 -13.27 -31.36 1.25
N THR A 203 -12.96 -31.10 -0.02
CA THR A 203 -13.67 -31.69 -1.16
C THR A 203 -13.41 -33.20 -1.18
N ALA A 204 -14.46 -34.01 -1.28
CA ALA A 204 -14.37 -35.40 -1.69
C ALA A 204 -15.48 -35.70 -2.70
N ALA A 205 -15.07 -36.00 -3.94
CA ALA A 205 -15.87 -36.63 -4.99
C ALA A 205 -15.23 -37.98 -5.36
N SER A 206 -16.02 -38.85 -5.99
CA SER A 206 -15.82 -40.30 -6.27
C SER A 206 -16.27 -41.20 -5.12
N GLY A 207 -17.03 -42.28 -5.30
CA GLY A 207 -17.45 -43.02 -6.49
C GLY A 207 -17.68 -44.47 -6.03
N GLU A 208 -18.89 -44.98 -6.27
CA GLU A 208 -19.36 -46.39 -6.31
C GLU A 208 -18.46 -47.51 -5.74
N ASN A 209 -18.94 -48.26 -4.73
CA ASN A 209 -19.40 -49.66 -4.92
C ASN A 209 -20.02 -50.26 -3.65
N ALA A 210 -20.94 -51.19 -3.88
CA ALA A 210 -21.69 -51.97 -2.90
C ALA A 210 -20.79 -52.91 -2.06
N ASP A 211 -21.20 -53.21 -0.83
CA ASP A 211 -21.58 -54.59 -0.48
C ASP A 211 -22.16 -54.72 0.94
N HIS A 212 -23.14 -55.62 1.02
CA HIS A 212 -23.78 -56.18 2.21
C HIS A 212 -22.79 -56.82 3.19
N ALA A 213 -23.08 -56.71 4.50
CA ALA A 213 -23.58 -57.82 5.31
C ALA A 213 -23.54 -57.48 6.81
N ASP A 214 -24.61 -57.87 7.52
CA ASP A 214 -24.67 -58.54 8.84
C ASP A 214 -23.80 -58.07 10.01
N GLU A 215 -24.18 -58.21 11.27
CA GLU A 215 -25.42 -58.45 12.02
C GLU A 215 -24.89 -58.49 13.47
N ALA A 216 -25.71 -58.08 14.45
CA ALA A 216 -25.64 -58.49 15.87
C ALA A 216 -24.34 -58.15 16.66
N SER A 217 -24.32 -57.76 17.92
CA SER A 217 -25.19 -57.80 19.10
C SER A 217 -24.51 -56.82 20.10
N GLY A 218 -25.16 -56.08 20.98
CA GLY A 218 -26.01 -56.54 22.07
C GLY A 218 -25.36 -56.18 23.43
N ALA A 219 -26.12 -55.48 24.28
CA ALA A 219 -25.95 -55.21 25.72
C ALA A 219 -24.80 -54.25 26.16
N ALA A 220 -25.05 -52.99 26.55
CA ALA A 220 -25.74 -52.49 27.76
C ALA A 220 -25.09 -52.88 29.10
N ASN A 221 -24.41 -51.93 29.78
CA ASN A 221 -24.82 -51.39 31.09
C ASN A 221 -23.82 -50.40 31.76
N ARG A 222 -24.41 -49.32 32.29
CA ARG A 222 -24.07 -48.54 33.52
C ARG A 222 -22.83 -47.66 33.59
N THR A 223 -23.08 -46.35 33.58
CA THR A 223 -22.53 -45.34 34.50
C THR A 223 -23.36 -45.31 35.82
N PRO A 224 -23.07 -44.46 36.83
CA PRO A 224 -21.85 -43.73 37.22
C PRO A 224 -21.46 -44.01 38.71
N ASP A 225 -20.29 -43.53 39.18
CA ASP A 225 -20.19 -42.67 40.39
C ASP A 225 -18.79 -42.52 41.00
N SER A 226 -18.45 -41.24 41.22
CA SER A 226 -17.85 -40.65 42.43
C SER A 226 -16.39 -40.92 42.88
N VAL A 227 -15.65 -39.80 42.94
CA VAL A 227 -14.84 -39.31 44.08
C VAL A 227 -13.49 -39.98 44.40
N ALA A 228 -12.39 -39.26 44.14
CA ALA A 228 -11.39 -38.78 45.12
C ALA A 228 -10.01 -38.57 44.46
N ASP A 229 -9.66 -37.33 44.10
CA ASP A 229 -8.28 -36.97 43.73
C ASP A 229 -7.55 -36.25 44.88
N ARG A 230 -6.26 -36.56 44.98
CA ARG A 230 -5.37 -36.41 46.11
C ARG A 230 -4.75 -35.02 46.21
N ARG A 231 -4.78 -34.53 47.45
CA ARG A 231 -3.77 -33.72 48.16
C ARG A 231 -2.46 -33.43 47.42
N GLY A 232 -2.20 -32.13 47.25
CA GLY A 232 -1.14 -31.44 48.00
C GLY A 232 0.12 -31.06 47.22
N ARG A 233 0.43 -29.75 47.20
CA ARG A 233 1.48 -29.13 48.04
C ARG A 233 1.91 -27.79 47.42
N VAL A 234 1.42 -26.68 47.99
CA VAL A 234 1.92 -25.33 47.76
C VAL A 234 3.02 -25.07 48.80
N GLY A 235 4.17 -24.61 48.33
CA GLY A 235 5.32 -24.22 49.14
C GLY A 235 5.74 -22.80 48.78
N ASP A 236 5.31 -21.88 49.64
CA ASP A 236 5.75 -20.51 49.82
C ASP A 236 7.28 -20.43 50.08
N ARG A 237 7.95 -19.41 49.53
CA ARG A 237 9.06 -18.71 50.19
C ARG A 237 9.53 -17.44 49.46
N THR A 238 9.49 -16.38 50.25
CA THR A 238 9.98 -15.01 50.13
C THR A 238 11.50 -14.83 49.98
N ASP A 239 11.85 -13.66 49.41
CA ASP A 239 13.04 -12.82 49.62
C ASP A 239 14.45 -13.31 49.23
N ILE A 240 15.21 -12.46 48.52
CA ILE A 240 16.50 -11.85 48.96
C ILE A 240 17.11 -10.98 47.83
N ARG A 241 17.18 -9.67 48.13
CA ARG A 241 18.25 -8.66 47.96
C ARG A 241 19.40 -8.83 46.93
N ASP A 242 19.66 -7.69 46.28
CA ASP A 242 20.94 -7.04 45.96
C ASP A 242 22.14 -7.87 45.45
N ARG A 243 22.60 -7.52 44.25
CA ARG A 243 24.02 -7.46 43.91
C ARG A 243 24.30 -6.58 42.71
N GLU A 244 24.98 -5.46 42.98
CA GLU A 244 25.82 -4.75 42.01
C GLU A 244 26.97 -5.66 41.55
N ALA A 245 27.24 -5.66 40.24
CA ALA A 245 28.58 -5.93 39.69
C ALA A 245 28.66 -5.29 38.30
N GLY A 246 29.49 -4.25 38.18
CA GLY A 246 29.70 -3.52 36.95
C GLY A 246 30.54 -4.25 35.90
N SER A 247 30.48 -3.75 34.68
CA SER A 247 31.60 -3.80 33.75
C SER A 247 31.58 -2.58 32.84
N ARG A 248 32.68 -1.82 32.92
CA ARG A 248 33.01 -0.65 32.10
C ARG A 248 33.52 -1.12 30.74
N ILE A 249 33.05 -0.52 29.66
CA ILE A 249 33.86 -0.37 28.43
C ILE A 249 33.81 1.11 28.05
N VAL A 250 34.90 1.81 28.35
CA VAL A 250 35.21 3.15 27.86
C VAL A 250 36.24 2.96 26.75
N ASN A 251 35.86 3.27 25.51
CA ASN A 251 36.80 3.31 24.41
C ASN A 251 37.55 4.65 24.44
N ARG A 252 38.87 4.56 24.61
CA ARG A 252 39.83 5.65 24.67
C ARG A 252 40.70 5.50 23.43
N ASN A 253 40.78 6.52 22.58
CA ASN A 253 41.96 6.78 21.75
C ASN A 253 41.88 8.23 21.19
N ALA A 254 42.49 9.13 21.95
CA ALA A 254 43.19 10.32 21.49
C ALA A 254 44.65 10.07 21.96
N ARG A 255 45.74 10.38 21.27
CA ARG A 255 46.18 11.59 20.56
C ARG A 255 47.51 11.24 19.86
N GLU A 256 47.94 12.12 18.95
CA GLU A 256 49.29 12.67 18.72
C GLU A 256 49.37 13.01 17.21
N ALA A 257 49.23 14.25 16.74
CA ALA A 257 49.94 15.50 17.04
C ALA A 257 51.44 15.40 16.79
N ASP A 258 51.85 15.85 15.60
CA ASP A 258 53.06 16.65 15.42
C ASP A 258 52.84 17.60 14.23
N GLY A 259 53.07 18.89 14.47
CA GLY A 259 52.90 19.96 13.50
C GLY A 259 54.24 20.41 12.91
N PHE A 260 54.16 21.18 11.83
CA PHE A 260 55.14 22.23 11.57
C PHE A 260 54.55 23.31 10.66
N ALA A 261 54.91 24.55 10.96
CA ALA A 261 54.28 25.78 10.54
C ALA A 261 54.92 26.41 9.30
N ALA A 262 54.38 27.60 8.94
CA ALA A 262 54.92 28.66 8.06
C ALA A 262 54.59 28.53 6.56
N ASP A 263 54.35 29.57 5.78
CA ASP A 263 54.11 31.02 5.93
C ASP A 263 53.89 31.54 4.48
N LYS A 264 53.32 32.74 4.33
CA LYS A 264 53.25 33.61 3.12
C LYS A 264 52.05 33.52 2.15
N GLU A 265 51.14 34.48 2.31
CA GLU A 265 50.65 35.34 1.21
C GLU A 265 51.63 36.53 0.98
N PRO A 266 51.45 37.47 0.02
CA PRO A 266 50.69 37.49 -1.25
C PRO A 266 51.56 37.97 -2.45
N GLY A 267 51.05 37.92 -3.71
CA GLY A 267 51.77 38.55 -4.83
C GLY A 267 51.08 38.49 -6.20
N ALA A 268 50.65 39.66 -6.69
CA ALA A 268 50.03 39.94 -7.98
C ALA A 268 50.95 39.72 -9.21
N ARG A 269 50.36 39.46 -10.40
CA ARG A 269 50.66 40.14 -11.69
C ARG A 269 49.78 39.68 -12.86
N LYS A 270 48.98 40.63 -13.36
CA LYS A 270 48.81 41.12 -14.75
C LYS A 270 49.29 40.26 -15.94
N GLY A 271 48.41 40.10 -16.93
CA GLY A 271 48.66 39.82 -18.36
C GLY A 271 47.31 39.68 -19.09
N ASP A 272 46.77 40.73 -19.71
CA ASP A 272 46.90 41.12 -21.12
C ASP A 272 46.42 40.06 -22.14
N GLY A 273 45.31 40.41 -22.81
CA GLY A 273 45.01 40.23 -24.25
C GLY A 273 44.97 38.83 -24.87
N ASN A 274 43.80 38.41 -25.38
CA ASN A 274 43.59 38.26 -26.82
C ASN A 274 42.10 38.00 -27.16
N GLU A 275 41.64 38.70 -28.21
CA GLU A 275 40.55 38.41 -29.16
C GLU A 275 39.10 38.22 -28.68
#